data_AF-A0A9E3JZN3-F1
#
_entry.id   AF-A0A9E3JZN3-F1
#
_cell.length_a   1.000
_cell.length_b   1.000
_cell.length_c   1.000
_cell.angle_alpha   90.00
_cell.angle_beta   90.00
_cell.angle_gamma   90.00
#
_symmetry.space_group_name_H-M   'P 1'
#
loop_
_entity.id
_entity.type
_entity.pdbx_description
1 polymer ?
#
loop_
_entity_poly.entity_id
_entity_poly.type
_entity_poly.pdbx_seq_one_letter_code
_entity_poly.pdbx_strand_id
1 'polypeptide(L)'
;LERELHAPSVYDEAVMLLDRAGFAIAPERLNADWTLPTRADDSVKAAWLGVYQDPSHHWALYELAEKLVDLETAFRFWRFRHVTTVERIIGFKTGTGGTAGVSYLRKMLDVVLFPELFALRTAL
;
A
#
# COMPACT_ATOMS: atom_id res chain seq x y z
N LEU A 1 16.74 -10.51 -1.52
CA LEU A 1 15.85 -10.06 -0.44
C LEU A 1 16.46 -8.91 0.32
N GLU A 2 17.68 -9.02 0.85
CA GLU A 2 18.34 -7.93 1.57
C GLU A 2 18.50 -6.64 0.74
N ARG A 3 18.89 -6.75 -0.53
CA ARG A 3 18.90 -5.60 -1.46
C ARG A 3 17.54 -4.91 -1.59
N GLU A 4 16.48 -5.69 -1.79
CA GLU A 4 15.12 -5.15 -1.98
C GLU A 4 14.56 -4.55 -0.69
N LEU A 5 14.93 -5.09 0.47
CA LEU A 5 14.52 -4.56 1.78
C LEU A 5 15.12 -3.18 2.08
N HIS A 6 16.30 -2.88 1.52
CA HIS A 6 16.97 -1.59 1.70
C HIS A 6 16.73 -0.62 0.53
N ALA A 7 15.96 -1.05 -0.47
CA ALA A 7 15.57 -0.20 -1.58
C ALA A 7 14.19 0.42 -1.30
N PRO A 8 13.92 1.64 -1.80
CA PRO A 8 12.58 2.20 -1.77
C PRO A 8 11.58 1.25 -2.42
N SER A 9 10.42 1.06 -1.80
CA SER A 9 9.34 0.31 -2.42
C SER A 9 8.76 1.09 -3.62
N VAL A 10 7.90 0.43 -4.40
CA VAL A 10 7.14 1.10 -5.47
C VAL A 10 6.32 2.28 -4.94
N TYR A 11 5.87 2.22 -3.68
CA TYR A 11 5.13 3.32 -3.08
C TYR A 11 6.05 4.46 -2.64
N ASP A 12 7.22 4.14 -2.09
CA ASP A 12 8.21 5.16 -1.74
C ASP A 12 8.67 5.93 -2.98
N GLU A 13 8.90 5.25 -4.10
CA GLU A 13 9.22 5.90 -5.37
C GLU A 13 8.09 6.79 -5.89
N ALA A 14 6.82 6.38 -5.71
CA ALA A 14 5.66 7.21 -6.05
C ALA A 14 5.58 8.46 -5.16
N VAL A 15 5.92 8.35 -3.87
CA VAL A 15 6.00 9.49 -2.95
C VAL A 15 7.14 10.43 -3.32
N MET A 16 8.32 9.91 -3.65
CA MET A 16 9.43 10.71 -4.15
C MET A 16 9.10 11.39 -5.49
N LEU A 17 8.27 10.75 -6.32
CA LEU A 17 7.78 11.37 -7.55
C LEU A 17 6.83 12.55 -7.27
N LEU A 18 5.98 12.47 -6.25
CA LEU A 18 5.14 13.59 -5.82
C LEU A 18 5.98 14.81 -5.41
N ASP A 19 7.04 14.58 -4.62
CA ASP A 19 7.99 15.63 -4.23
C ASP A 19 8.66 16.27 -5.46
N ARG A 20 9.18 15.45 -6.38
CA ARG A 20 9.75 15.93 -7.65
C ARG A 20 8.74 16.66 -8.54
N ALA A 21 7.45 16.37 -8.39
CA ALA A 21 6.35 17.04 -9.10
C ALA A 21 5.90 18.35 -8.42
N GLY A 22 6.53 18.73 -7.30
CA GLY A 22 6.29 20.01 -6.60
C GLY A 22 5.31 19.93 -5.44
N PHE A 23 4.87 18.74 -5.03
CA PHE A 23 4.05 18.59 -3.83
C PHE A 23 4.92 18.60 -2.57
N ALA A 24 4.45 19.26 -1.51
CA ALA A 24 5.18 19.31 -0.25
C ALA A 24 5.07 17.98 0.50
N ILE A 25 6.17 17.22 0.54
CA ILE A 25 6.29 15.98 1.33
C ILE A 25 7.23 16.24 2.52
N ALA A 26 6.89 15.68 3.68
CA ALA A 26 7.72 15.77 4.88
C ALA A 26 9.12 15.17 4.62
N PRO A 27 10.23 15.86 4.95
CA PRO A 27 11.59 15.33 4.75
C PRO A 27 11.84 14.00 5.45
N GLU A 28 11.19 13.77 6.60
CA GLU A 28 11.26 12.52 7.35
C GLU A 28 10.68 11.35 6.56
N ARG A 29 9.66 11.60 5.73
CA ARG A 29 9.06 10.59 4.86
C ARG A 29 9.95 10.24 3.67
N LEU A 30 10.64 11.23 3.10
CA LEU A 30 11.56 11.07 1.98
C LEU A 30 12.89 10.40 2.36
N ASN A 31 13.28 10.49 3.62
CA ASN A 31 14.53 9.94 4.16
C ASN A 31 14.28 8.82 5.18
N ALA A 32 13.12 8.16 5.10
CA ALA A 32 12.75 7.09 6.01
C ALA A 32 13.65 5.85 5.86
N ASP A 33 13.70 5.03 6.91
CA ASP A 33 14.32 3.71 6.85
C ASP A 33 13.42 2.74 6.05
N TRP A 34 13.84 2.41 4.83
CA TRP A 34 13.11 1.55 3.89
C TRP A 34 12.92 0.12 4.38
N THR A 35 13.69 -0.30 5.40
CA THR A 35 13.56 -1.64 5.98
C THR A 35 12.30 -1.78 6.84
N LEU A 36 11.67 -0.65 7.20
CA LEU A 36 10.48 -0.62 8.03
C LEU A 36 9.18 -0.64 7.19
N PRO A 37 8.07 -1.16 7.74
CA PRO A 37 6.78 -1.12 7.04
C PRO A 37 6.31 0.31 6.78
N THR A 38 5.66 0.53 5.63
CA THR A 38 5.00 1.79 5.28
C THR A 38 4.08 2.25 6.39
N ARG A 39 4.18 3.53 6.75
CA ARG A 39 3.28 4.22 7.67
C ARG A 39 2.59 5.35 6.94
N ALA A 40 1.34 5.59 7.30
CA ALA A 40 0.58 6.71 6.78
C ALA A 40 1.23 8.04 7.20
N ASP A 41 1.33 8.97 6.25
CA ASP A 41 1.87 10.30 6.45
C ASP A 41 0.87 11.37 5.93
N ASP A 42 0.60 12.37 6.77
CA ASP A 42 -0.39 13.41 6.44
C ASP A 42 0.06 14.30 5.28
N SER A 43 1.36 14.52 5.09
CA SER A 43 1.89 15.29 3.94
C SER A 43 1.68 14.54 2.63
N VAL A 44 1.88 13.21 2.63
CA VAL A 44 1.61 12.35 1.47
C VAL A 44 0.12 12.31 1.16
N LYS A 45 -0.72 12.22 2.19
CA LYS A 45 -2.19 12.28 2.03
C LYS A 45 -2.63 13.61 1.42
N ALA A 46 -2.09 14.73 1.89
CA ALA A 46 -2.39 16.05 1.35
C ALA A 46 -1.93 16.19 -0.11
N ALA A 47 -0.74 15.65 -0.45
CA ALA A 47 -0.24 15.65 -1.82
C ALA A 47 -1.16 14.86 -2.76
N TRP A 48 -1.55 13.64 -2.38
CA TRP A 48 -2.51 12.88 -3.18
C TRP A 48 -3.86 13.61 -3.27
N LEU A 49 -4.37 14.20 -2.19
CA LEU A 49 -5.61 14.97 -2.25
C LEU A 49 -5.52 16.11 -3.29
N GLY A 50 -4.40 16.84 -3.35
CA GLY A 50 -4.16 17.86 -4.37
C GLY A 50 -4.19 17.29 -5.80
N VAL A 51 -3.60 16.11 -6.03
CA VAL A 51 -3.68 15.41 -7.32
C VAL A 51 -5.13 15.10 -7.72
N TYR A 52 -5.96 14.62 -6.79
CA TYR A 52 -7.36 14.28 -7.07
C TYR A 52 -8.27 15.52 -7.23
N GLN A 53 -7.87 16.67 -6.70
CA GLN A 53 -8.62 17.93 -6.84
C GLN A 53 -8.47 18.56 -8.24
N ASP A 54 -7.36 18.32 -8.92
CA ASP A 54 -7.18 18.71 -10.33
C ASP A 54 -6.59 17.57 -11.19
N PRO A 55 -7.38 16.53 -11.52
CA PRO A 55 -6.92 15.41 -12.33
C PRO A 55 -6.53 15.82 -13.75
N SER A 56 -7.07 16.93 -14.26
CA SER A 56 -6.77 17.39 -15.61
C SER A 56 -5.34 17.91 -15.72
N HIS A 57 -4.88 18.64 -14.70
CA HIS A 57 -3.50 19.12 -14.62
C HIS A 57 -2.53 18.03 -14.19
N HIS A 58 -2.96 17.11 -13.30
CA HIS A 58 -2.11 16.07 -12.72
C HIS A 58 -2.39 14.66 -13.27
N TRP A 59 -2.84 14.54 -14.52
CA TRP A 59 -3.34 13.28 -15.09
C TRP A 59 -2.43 12.07 -14.85
N ALA A 60 -1.12 12.20 -15.10
CA ALA A 60 -0.17 11.10 -14.93
C ALA A 60 -0.07 10.61 -13.47
N LEU A 61 -0.13 11.53 -12.50
CA LEU A 61 -0.11 11.19 -11.08
C LEU A 61 -1.45 10.62 -10.62
N TYR A 62 -2.56 11.16 -11.13
CA TYR A 62 -3.89 10.62 -10.88
C TYR A 62 -4.00 9.18 -11.40
N GLU A 63 -3.57 8.93 -12.64
CA GLU A 63 -3.55 7.60 -13.22
C GLU A 63 -2.65 6.65 -12.41
N LEU A 64 -1.46 7.09 -12.01
CA LEU A 64 -0.58 6.31 -11.13
C LEU A 64 -1.27 5.93 -9.82
N ALA A 65 -1.94 6.89 -9.16
CA ALA A 65 -2.66 6.67 -7.92
C ALA A 65 -3.75 5.59 -8.08
N GLU A 66 -4.53 5.66 -9.16
CA GLU A 66 -5.56 4.66 -9.46
C GLU A 66 -4.94 3.29 -9.78
N LYS A 67 -3.81 3.23 -10.49
CA LYS A 67 -3.10 1.96 -10.74
C LYS A 67 -2.53 1.31 -9.48
N LEU A 68 -2.07 2.11 -8.52
CA LEU A 68 -1.68 1.60 -7.22
C LEU A 68 -2.89 1.03 -6.45
N VAL A 69 -4.03 1.72 -6.50
CA VAL A 69 -5.27 1.23 -5.87
C VAL A 69 -5.79 -0.05 -6.53
N ASP A 70 -5.74 -0.14 -7.86
CA ASP A 70 -6.05 -1.35 -8.62
C ASP A 70 -5.15 -2.52 -8.19
N LEU A 71 -3.84 -2.27 -8.06
CA LEU A 71 -2.85 -3.26 -7.63
C LEU A 71 -3.17 -3.78 -6.22
N GLU A 72 -3.39 -2.89 -5.25
CA GLU A 72 -3.71 -3.31 -3.89
C GLU A 72 -5.05 -4.07 -3.83
N THR A 73 -6.05 -3.62 -4.59
CA THR A 73 -7.35 -4.29 -4.67
C THR A 73 -7.22 -5.71 -5.21
N ALA A 74 -6.48 -5.88 -6.30
CA ALA A 74 -6.18 -7.20 -6.86
C ALA A 74 -5.43 -8.08 -5.85
N PHE A 75 -4.49 -7.51 -5.11
CA PHE A 75 -3.72 -8.23 -4.08
C PHE A 75 -4.60 -8.66 -2.89
N ARG A 76 -5.54 -7.82 -2.46
CA ARG A 76 -6.53 -8.16 -1.44
C ARG A 76 -7.45 -9.28 -1.89
N PHE A 77 -7.93 -9.27 -3.14
CA PHE A 77 -8.70 -10.39 -3.69
C PHE A 77 -7.90 -11.69 -3.73
N TRP A 78 -6.63 -11.62 -4.11
CA TRP A 78 -5.75 -12.79 -4.06
C TRP A 78 -5.63 -13.31 -2.62
N ARG A 79 -5.35 -12.46 -1.63
CA ARG A 79 -5.27 -12.86 -0.21
C ARG A 79 -6.57 -13.52 0.27
N PHE A 80 -7.72 -12.95 -0.09
CA PHE A 80 -9.03 -13.48 0.27
C PHE A 80 -9.30 -14.86 -0.36
N ARG A 81 -9.03 -15.02 -1.65
CA ARG A 81 -9.15 -16.30 -2.35
C ARG A 81 -8.20 -17.34 -1.78
N HIS A 82 -6.99 -16.93 -1.42
CA HIS A 82 -5.99 -17.78 -0.80
C HIS A 82 -6.47 -18.31 0.56
N VAL A 83 -6.88 -17.44 1.48
CA VAL A 83 -7.36 -17.88 2.80
C VAL A 83 -8.61 -18.76 2.71
N THR A 84 -9.54 -18.43 1.81
CA THR A 84 -10.75 -19.25 1.57
C THR A 84 -10.39 -20.65 1.05
N THR A 85 -9.38 -20.74 0.17
CA THR A 85 -8.90 -22.02 -0.35
C THR A 85 -8.22 -22.84 0.74
N VAL A 86 -7.42 -22.23 1.60
CA VAL A 86 -6.78 -22.92 2.73
C VAL A 86 -7.87 -23.44 3.69
N GLU A 87 -8.83 -22.60 4.05
CA GLU A 87 -9.92 -22.95 4.98
C GLU A 87 -10.75 -24.14 4.48
N ARG A 88 -11.08 -24.20 3.18
CA ARG A 88 -11.86 -25.33 2.64
C ARG A 88 -11.09 -26.65 2.54
N ILE A 89 -9.75 -26.63 2.49
CA ILE A 89 -8.92 -27.84 2.32
C ILE A 89 -8.46 -28.38 3.67
N ILE A 90 -7.97 -27.52 4.57
CA ILE A 90 -7.40 -27.95 5.85
C ILE A 90 -8.15 -27.44 7.08
N GLY A 91 -9.22 -26.66 6.90
CA GLY A 91 -9.92 -26.02 8.01
C GLY A 91 -8.99 -25.07 8.78
N PHE A 92 -9.05 -25.15 10.11
CA PHE A 92 -8.25 -24.34 11.03
C PHE A 92 -7.00 -25.06 11.56
N LYS A 93 -6.54 -26.12 10.87
CA LYS A 93 -5.30 -26.80 11.24
C LYS A 93 -4.11 -25.85 11.19
N THR A 94 -3.11 -26.14 12.02
CA THR A 94 -1.82 -25.44 11.98
C THR A 94 -1.18 -25.66 10.61
N GLY A 95 -0.63 -24.59 10.03
CA GLY A 95 0.06 -24.67 8.75
C GLY A 95 1.34 -25.48 8.86
N THR A 96 1.75 -26.14 7.78
CA THR A 96 3.00 -26.91 7.75
C THR A 96 4.25 -26.04 7.99
N GLY A 97 4.16 -24.73 7.76
CA GLY A 97 5.18 -23.74 8.11
C GLY A 97 5.14 -23.25 9.57
N GLY A 98 4.38 -23.90 10.47
CA GLY A 98 4.29 -23.55 11.89
C GLY A 98 3.39 -22.36 12.23
N THR A 99 2.71 -21.77 11.23
CA THR A 99 1.76 -20.67 11.48
C THR A 99 0.42 -21.20 11.99
N ALA A 100 -0.36 -20.34 12.62
CA ALA A 100 -1.73 -20.65 13.06
C ALA A 100 -2.75 -20.81 11.89
N GLY A 101 -2.27 -21.07 10.67
CA GLY A 101 -3.07 -21.37 9.48
C GLY A 101 -3.97 -20.21 9.07
N VAL A 102 -5.26 -20.50 8.90
CA VAL A 102 -6.28 -19.53 8.48
C VAL A 102 -6.31 -18.27 9.36
N SER A 103 -6.10 -18.39 10.67
CA SER A 103 -6.13 -17.24 11.58
C SER A 103 -5.02 -16.23 11.31
N TYR A 104 -3.81 -16.70 10.95
CA TYR A 104 -2.71 -15.84 10.51
C TYR A 104 -3.03 -15.18 9.16
N LEU A 105 -3.55 -15.95 8.20
CA LEU A 105 -3.89 -15.44 6.87
C LEU A 105 -5.02 -14.40 6.90
N ARG A 106 -5.99 -14.54 7.81
CA ARG A 106 -7.05 -13.54 8.02
C ARG A 106 -6.47 -12.19 8.46
N LYS A 107 -5.49 -12.18 9.37
CA LYS A 107 -4.79 -10.94 9.77
C LYS A 107 -4.09 -10.23 8.62
N MET A 108 -3.64 -10.98 7.61
CA MET A 108 -3.01 -10.39 6.42
C MET A 108 -4.01 -9.61 5.55
N LEU A 109 -5.32 -9.78 5.73
CA LEU A 109 -6.33 -8.97 5.06
C LEU A 109 -6.40 -7.54 5.60
N ASP A 110 -5.96 -7.33 6.85
CA ASP A 110 -5.97 -6.02 7.51
C ASP A 110 -4.78 -5.14 7.10
N VAL A 111 -3.79 -5.71 6.40
CA VAL A 111 -2.60 -4.98 5.93
C VAL A 111 -2.95 -4.12 4.72
N VAL A 112 -2.76 -2.80 4.86
CA VAL A 112 -2.91 -1.78 3.83
C VAL A 112 -1.54 -1.42 3.26
N LEU A 113 -1.38 -1.42 1.93
CA LEU A 113 -0.09 -1.15 1.27
C LEU A 113 0.10 0.33 0.99
N PHE A 114 -0.96 1.01 0.55
CA PHE A 114 -0.95 2.42 0.16
C PHE A 114 -1.96 3.22 1.00
N PRO A 115 -1.69 3.45 2.31
CA PRO A 115 -2.70 3.88 3.26
C PRO A 115 -3.26 5.29 3.04
N GLU A 116 -2.54 6.19 2.36
CA GLU A 116 -2.97 7.56 2.08
C GLU A 116 -3.93 7.65 0.88
N LEU A 117 -3.66 6.88 -0.19
CA LEU A 117 -4.73 6.39 -1.08
C LEU A 117 -5.72 5.60 -0.20
N PHE A 118 -6.94 5.19 -0.51
CA PHE A 118 -7.90 4.74 0.54
C PHE A 118 -8.27 5.81 1.60
N ALA A 119 -7.39 6.28 2.49
CA ALA A 119 -7.73 7.27 3.51
C ALA A 119 -8.16 8.62 2.95
N LEU A 120 -7.67 9.04 1.78
CA LEU A 120 -8.11 10.27 1.13
C LEU A 120 -9.56 10.20 0.62
N ARG A 121 -10.14 9.01 0.42
CA ARG A 121 -11.51 8.86 -0.13
C ARG A 121 -12.58 9.44 0.80
N THR A 122 -12.29 9.57 2.09
CA THR A 122 -13.21 10.21 3.06
C THR A 122 -13.10 11.72 3.08
N ALA A 123 -12.14 12.30 2.36
CA ALA A 123 -11.86 13.73 2.31
C ALA A 123 -12.00 14.34 0.90
N LEU A 124 -12.36 13.52 -0.09
CA LEU A 124 -12.75 13.96 -1.44
C LEU A 124 -14.13 14.61 -1.44
#